data_AF-A0A316HZG7-F1
#
_entry.id   AF-A0A316HZG7-F1
#
_cell.length_a   1.000
_cell.length_b   1.000
_cell.length_c   1.000
_cell.angle_alpha   90.00
_cell.angle_beta   90.00
_cell.angle_gamma   90.00
#
_symmetry.space_group_name_H-M   'P 1'
#
loop_
_entity.id
_entity.type
_entity.pdbx_description
1 polymer ?
#
loop_
_entity_poly.entity_id
_entity_poly.type
_entity_poly.pdbx_seq_one_letter_code
_entity_poly.pdbx_strand_id
1 'polypeptide(L)'
;MRYLALLLLAPWLLVLAWAYLAYPKGLPRTAGRRLFDALAVLAAAAGTAWSVMLGFEAAAVPADGAFGRSSGAIWRQVLPALYGYGVFVLLLGVALPLRQLLFRARR
;
A
#
# COMPACT_ATOMS: atom_id res chain seq x y z
N MET A 1 17.84 -3.01 8.95
CA MET A 1 16.48 -2.78 9.49
C MET A 1 15.51 -2.05 8.55
N ARG A 2 15.94 -1.46 7.41
CA ARG A 2 15.09 -0.65 6.50
C ARG A 2 13.81 -1.36 6.00
N TYR A 3 13.85 -2.68 5.84
CA TYR A 3 12.72 -3.48 5.33
C TYR A 3 11.72 -3.95 6.39
N LEU A 4 11.96 -3.66 7.67
CA LEU A 4 11.12 -4.16 8.75
C LEU A 4 9.68 -3.64 8.66
N ALA A 5 9.51 -2.36 8.31
CA ALA A 5 8.19 -1.78 8.08
C ALA A 5 7.42 -2.49 6.96
N LEU A 6 8.09 -2.88 5.87
CA LEU A 6 7.46 -3.68 4.80
C LEU A 6 7.07 -5.07 5.31
N LEU A 7 7.97 -5.74 6.04
CA LEU A 7 7.71 -7.09 6.53
C LEU A 7 6.50 -7.13 7.48
N LEU A 8 6.39 -6.13 8.36
CA LEU A 8 5.28 -6.00 9.31
C LEU A 8 3.96 -5.66 8.62
N LEU A 9 4.02 -4.83 7.57
CA LEU A 9 2.82 -4.39 6.84
C LEU A 9 2.35 -5.42 5.81
N ALA A 10 3.24 -6.26 5.28
CA ALA A 10 2.96 -7.18 4.18
C ALA A 10 1.74 -8.10 4.40
N PRO A 11 1.55 -8.76 5.57
CA PRO A 11 0.37 -9.60 5.80
C PRO A 11 -0.94 -8.82 5.61
N TRP A 12 -0.98 -7.58 6.09
CA TRP A 12 -2.15 -6.72 5.96
C TRP A 12 -2.39 -6.29 4.50
N LEU A 13 -1.33 -5.91 3.77
CA LEU A 13 -1.46 -5.54 2.35
C LEU A 13 -1.93 -6.71 1.49
N LEU A 14 -1.50 -7.93 1.80
CA LEU A 14 -1.97 -9.14 1.12
C LEU A 14 -3.48 -9.35 1.31
N VAL A 15 -4.00 -9.10 2.53
CA VAL A 15 -5.45 -9.15 2.79
C VAL A 15 -6.20 -8.11 1.94
N LEU A 16 -5.68 -6.89 1.83
CA LEU A 16 -6.28 -5.84 1.01
C LEU A 16 -6.20 -6.13 -0.49
N ALA A 17 -5.06 -6.64 -0.97
CA ALA A 17 -4.91 -7.09 -2.35
C ALA A 17 -5.92 -8.20 -2.67
N TRP A 18 -6.03 -9.19 -1.77
CA TRP A 18 -7.01 -10.25 -1.90
C TRP A 18 -8.43 -9.70 -1.93
N ALA A 19 -8.79 -8.78 -1.04
CA ALA A 19 -10.11 -8.15 -1.01
C ALA A 19 -10.42 -7.42 -2.33
N TYR A 20 -9.45 -6.66 -2.85
CA TYR A 20 -9.55 -5.97 -4.14
C TYR A 20 -9.76 -6.95 -5.32
N LEU A 21 -9.09 -8.10 -5.32
CA LEU A 21 -9.21 -9.13 -6.37
C LEU A 21 -10.49 -9.98 -6.23
N ALA A 22 -10.92 -10.24 -5.00
CA ALA A 22 -12.09 -11.05 -4.70
C ALA A 22 -13.40 -10.33 -5.04
N TYR A 23 -13.43 -9.00 -4.89
CA TYR A 23 -14.62 -8.18 -5.11
C TYR A 23 -14.45 -7.20 -6.29
N PRO A 24 -15.54 -6.81 -6.96
CA PRO A 24 -16.91 -7.33 -6.80
C PRO A 24 -17.13 -8.63 -7.60
N LYS A 25 -17.96 -9.52 -7.05
CA LYS A 25 -18.28 -10.84 -7.63
C LYS A 25 -19.16 -10.77 -8.89
N GLY A 26 -19.85 -9.65 -9.11
CA GLY A 26 -20.79 -9.48 -10.22
C GLY A 26 -20.18 -8.99 -11.54
N LEU A 27 -18.92 -8.56 -11.57
CA LEU A 27 -18.27 -8.15 -12.83
C LEU A 27 -17.79 -9.39 -13.61
N PRO A 28 -17.88 -9.39 -14.96
CA PRO A 28 -17.30 -10.43 -15.79
C PRO A 28 -15.79 -10.57 -15.55
N ARG A 29 -15.26 -11.79 -15.54
CA ARG A 29 -13.82 -12.09 -15.36
C ARG A 29 -13.11 -12.28 -16.70
N THR A 30 -13.10 -11.24 -17.52
CA THR A 30 -12.41 -11.22 -18.82
C THR A 30 -10.89 -11.15 -18.66
N ALA A 31 -10.13 -11.53 -19.70
CA ALA A 31 -8.67 -11.45 -19.71
C ALA A 31 -8.17 -10.00 -19.50
N GLY A 32 -8.81 -9.03 -20.14
CA GLY A 32 -8.49 -7.60 -19.96
C GLY A 32 -8.66 -7.12 -18.52
N ARG A 33 -9.72 -7.54 -17.82
CA ARG A 33 -9.90 -7.25 -16.40
C ARG A 33 -8.81 -7.88 -15.54
N ARG A 34 -8.46 -9.15 -15.79
CA ARG A 34 -7.41 -9.85 -15.03
C ARG A 34 -6.07 -9.15 -15.15
N LEU A 35 -5.72 -8.70 -16.36
CA LEU A 35 -4.50 -7.94 -16.59
C LEU A 35 -4.53 -6.59 -15.86
N PHE A 36 -5.64 -5.85 -15.95
CA PHE A 36 -5.83 -4.60 -15.20
C PHE A 36 -5.66 -4.81 -13.69
N ASP A 37 -6.34 -5.82 -13.13
CA ASP A 37 -6.29 -6.14 -11.71
C ASP A 37 -4.87 -6.52 -11.26
N ALA A 38 -4.14 -7.30 -12.06
CA ALA A 38 -2.74 -7.64 -11.79
C ALA A 38 -1.84 -6.41 -11.82
N LEU A 39 -1.97 -5.54 -12.82
CA LEU A 39 -1.20 -4.30 -12.93
C LEU A 39 -1.52 -3.34 -11.77
N ALA A 40 -2.77 -3.23 -11.34
CA ALA A 40 -3.16 -2.40 -10.21
C ALA A 40 -2.50 -2.88 -8.90
N VAL A 41 -2.53 -4.19 -8.62
CA VAL A 41 -1.87 -4.77 -7.44
C VAL A 41 -0.36 -4.61 -7.50
N LEU A 42 0.26 -4.83 -8.67
CA LEU A 42 1.69 -4.64 -8.88
C LEU A 42 2.11 -3.17 -8.67
N ALA A 43 1.36 -2.23 -9.23
CA ALA A 43 1.59 -0.80 -9.05
C ALA A 43 1.45 -0.40 -7.57
N ALA A 44 0.42 -0.91 -6.87
CA ALA A 44 0.23 -0.67 -5.44
C ALA A 44 1.40 -1.21 -4.61
N ALA A 45 1.86 -2.43 -4.89
CA ALA A 45 3.00 -3.04 -4.21
C ALA A 45 4.31 -2.27 -4.46
N ALA A 46 4.59 -1.90 -5.72
CA ALA A 46 5.78 -1.14 -6.09
C ALA A 46 5.77 0.27 -5.47
N GLY A 47 4.64 0.98 -5.55
CA GLY A 47 4.48 2.30 -4.93
C GLY A 47 4.65 2.26 -3.42
N THR A 48 4.12 1.23 -2.77
CA THR A 48 4.32 1.00 -1.33
C THR A 48 5.79 0.81 -1.01
N ALA A 49 6.47 -0.12 -1.70
CA ALA A 49 7.89 -0.36 -1.48
C ALA A 49 8.71 0.92 -1.63
N TRP A 50 8.46 1.70 -2.69
CA TRP A 50 9.13 2.97 -2.93
C TRP A 50 8.89 3.99 -1.81
N SER A 51 7.64 4.18 -1.40
CA SER A 51 7.27 5.13 -0.33
C SER A 51 7.83 4.74 1.04
N VAL A 52 7.92 3.45 1.36
CA VAL A 52 8.53 2.99 2.61
C VAL A 52 10.04 3.26 2.60
N MET A 53 10.72 3.04 1.48
CA MET A 53 12.15 3.34 1.37
C MET A 53 12.42 4.83 1.53
N LEU A 54 11.69 5.67 0.79
CA LEU A 54 11.80 7.13 0.91
C LEU A 54 11.43 7.63 2.30
N GLY A 55 10.35 7.12 2.89
CA GLY A 55 9.91 7.49 4.23
C GLY A 55 10.96 7.16 5.29
N PHE A 56 11.66 6.03 5.15
CA PHE A 56 12.69 5.62 6.12
C PHE A 56 13.93 6.52 6.03
N GLU A 57 14.26 6.98 4.83
CA GLU A 57 15.37 7.90 4.57
C GLU A 57 15.05 9.33 4.99
N ALA A 58 13.81 9.78 4.79
CA ALA A 58 13.35 11.12 5.16
C ALA A 58 13.01 11.27 6.65
N ALA A 59 12.79 10.17 7.37
CA ALA A 59 12.42 10.23 8.79
C ALA A 59 13.58 10.73 9.67
N ALA A 60 13.49 11.99 10.10
CA ALA A 60 14.38 12.56 11.10
C ALA A 60 14.09 11.96 12.48
N VAL A 61 15.13 11.49 13.17
CA VAL A 61 15.03 11.04 14.56
C VAL A 61 15.37 12.23 15.46
N PRO A 62 14.43 12.71 16.30
CA PRO A 62 14.74 13.77 17.26
C PRO A 62 15.88 13.31 18.18
N ALA A 63 16.84 14.20 18.43
CA ALA A 63 17.88 13.95 19.41
C ALA A 63 17.27 13.68 20.80
N ASP A 64 18.00 12.94 21.63
CA ASP A 64 17.57 12.52 22.95
C ASP A 64 17.14 13.75 23.79
N GLY A 65 15.89 13.76 24.26
CA GLY A 65 15.38 14.84 25.10
C GLY A 65 15.84 14.71 26.56
N ALA A 66 15.76 15.81 27.32
CA ALA A 66 16.19 15.91 28.72
C ALA A 66 15.54 14.90 29.72
N PHE A 67 14.55 14.10 29.26
CA PHE A 67 13.78 13.17 30.09
C PHE A 67 13.98 11.69 29.73
N GLY A 68 15.02 11.32 28.98
CA GLY A 68 15.42 9.91 28.73
C GLY A 68 15.55 9.55 27.25
N ARG A 69 15.85 8.26 26.96
CA ARG A 69 16.01 7.75 25.58
C ARG A 69 14.76 8.11 24.77
N SER A 70 14.91 9.00 23.79
CA SER A 70 13.81 9.40 22.92
C SER A 70 13.21 8.16 22.26
N SER A 71 11.93 7.87 22.51
CA SER A 71 11.13 6.93 21.71
C SER A 71 11.08 7.33 20.22
N GLY A 72 11.66 8.48 19.84
CA GLY A 72 11.87 8.96 18.47
C GLY A 72 12.39 7.92 17.48
N ALA A 73 13.20 6.95 17.93
CA ALA A 73 13.72 5.90 17.07
C ALA A 73 12.61 5.00 16.45
N ILE A 74 11.47 4.83 17.12
CA ILE A 74 10.35 4.02 16.59
C ILE A 74 9.65 4.70 15.41
N TRP A 75 9.62 6.04 15.38
CA TRP A 75 8.98 6.82 14.32
C TRP A 75 9.65 6.62 12.96
N ARG A 76 10.94 6.25 12.97
CA ARG A 76 11.68 5.86 11.77
C ARG A 76 11.16 4.56 11.14
N GLN A 77 10.33 3.79 11.83
CA GLN A 77 9.64 2.61 11.29
C GLN A 77 8.14 2.85 11.10
N VAL A 78 7.51 3.61 12.00
CA VAL A 78 6.07 3.91 11.93
C VAL A 78 5.72 4.82 10.75
N LEU A 79 6.46 5.92 10.53
CA LEU A 79 6.18 6.84 9.42
C LEU A 79 6.27 6.16 8.04
N PRO A 80 7.34 5.39 7.74
CA PRO A 80 7.40 4.64 6.49
C PRO A 80 6.23 3.69 6.31
N ALA A 81 5.82 2.97 7.37
CA ALA A 81 4.70 2.05 7.31
C ALA A 81 3.38 2.77 6.98
N LEU A 82 3.14 3.94 7.58
CA LEU A 82 1.97 4.77 7.29
C LEU A 82 1.96 5.28 5.85
N TYR A 83 3.09 5.75 5.33
CA TYR A 83 3.20 6.16 3.93
C TYR A 83 2.96 5.00 2.96
N GLY A 84 3.59 3.85 3.23
CA GLY A 84 3.38 2.63 2.47
C GLY A 84 1.91 2.22 2.42
N TYR A 85 1.27 2.18 3.59
CA TYR A 85 -0.15 1.86 3.70
C TYR A 85 -1.03 2.84 2.92
N GLY A 86 -0.79 4.14 3.08
CA GLY A 86 -1.54 5.19 2.38
C GLY A 86 -1.44 5.07 0.87
N VAL A 87 -0.23 4.85 0.34
CA VAL A 87 0.00 4.66 -1.11
C VAL A 87 -0.72 3.42 -1.62
N PHE A 88 -0.65 2.30 -0.89
CA PHE A 88 -1.33 1.07 -1.28
C PHE A 88 -2.85 1.25 -1.38
N VAL A 89 -3.45 1.81 -0.33
CA VAL A 89 -4.90 2.04 -0.25
C VAL A 89 -5.34 3.04 -1.30
N LEU A 90 -4.58 4.10 -1.53
CA LEU A 90 -4.89 5.11 -2.56
C LEU A 90 -4.91 4.47 -3.95
N LEU A 91 -3.88 3.70 -4.31
CA LEU A 91 -3.77 3.10 -5.64
C LEU A 91 -4.87 2.08 -5.89
N LEU A 92 -5.15 1.19 -4.93
CA LEU A 92 -6.28 0.26 -5.06
C LEU A 92 -7.62 0.99 -5.02
N GLY A 93 -7.76 2.00 -4.17
CA GLY A 93 -8.94 2.84 -4.03
C GLY A 93 -9.30 3.59 -5.32
N VAL A 94 -8.31 4.04 -6.09
CA VAL A 94 -8.47 4.64 -7.42
C VAL A 94 -8.71 3.57 -8.49
N ALA A 95 -8.05 2.42 -8.41
CA ALA A 95 -8.25 1.32 -9.34
C ALA A 95 -9.69 0.76 -9.27
N LEU A 96 -10.33 0.78 -8.10
CA LEU A 96 -11.71 0.33 -7.91
C LEU A 96 -12.73 1.02 -8.83
N PRO A 97 -12.91 2.35 -8.79
CA PRO A 97 -13.83 3.05 -9.68
C PRO A 97 -13.39 2.96 -11.13
N LEU A 98 -12.08 3.04 -11.45
CA LEU A 98 -11.59 2.88 -12.82
C LEU A 98 -11.99 1.53 -13.42
N ARG A 99 -11.83 0.45 -12.64
CA ARG A 99 -12.26 -0.88 -13.04
C ARG A 99 -13.76 -0.96 -13.30
N GLN A 100 -14.57 -0.30 -12.46
CA GLN A 100 -16.02 -0.22 -12.72
C GLN A 100 -16.29 0.50 -14.03
N LEU A 101 -15.68 1.66 -14.27
CA LEU A 101 -15.93 2.45 -15.48
C LEU A 101 -15.51 1.72 -16.77
N LEU A 102 -14.37 1.01 -16.74
CA LEU A 102 -13.82 0.32 -17.91
C LEU A 102 -14.54 -1.00 -18.24
N PHE A 103 -15.02 -1.72 -17.22
CA PHE A 103 -15.54 -3.09 -17.38
C PHE A 103 -17.00 -3.26 -16.99
N ARG A 104 -17.71 -2.18 -16.62
CA ARG A 104 -19.16 -2.21 -16.46
C ARG A 104 -19.78 -2.38 -17.85
N ALA A 105 -20.40 -3.53 -18.07
CA ALA A 105 -21.20 -3.75 -19.27
C ALA A 105 -22.20 -2.60 -19.39
N ARG A 106 -22.20 -1.89 -20.52
CA ARG A 106 -23.36 -1.09 -20.91
C ARG A 106 -24.49 -2.10 -21.05
N ARG A 107 -25.40 -2.13 -20.07
CA ARG A 107 -26.68 -2.81 -20.23
C ARG A 107 -27.48 -2.09 -21.30
#